data_AF-R0HSY2-F1
#
_entry.id   AF-R0HSY2-F1
#
_cell.length_a   1.000
_cell.length_b   1.000
_cell.length_c   1.000
_cell.angle_alpha   90.00
_cell.angle_beta   90.00
_cell.angle_gamma   90.00
#
_symmetry.space_group_name_H-M   'P 1'
#
loop_
_entity.id
_entity.type
_entity.pdbx_description
1 polymer ?
#
loop_
_entity_poly.entity_id
_entity_poly.type
_entity_poly.pdbx_seq_one_letter_code
_entity_poly.pdbx_strand_id
1 'polypeptide(L)' 'MDLKKSAIIFFLVSILAISFSNHNVLAASGKKCIAQCVPGVYEYFECIHDCITERYDDGRCYPGPNTGKCCCTSK' A
#
# COMPACT_ATOMS: atom_id res chain seq x y z
N MET A 1 31.12 33.18 -15.10
CA MET A 1 31.17 32.16 -14.03
C MET A 1 29.84 31.43 -14.01
N ASP A 2 29.45 30.79 -15.12
CA ASP A 2 28.01 30.50 -15.32
C ASP A 2 27.73 29.08 -15.82
N LEU A 3 28.68 28.43 -16.49
CA LEU A 3 28.49 27.04 -16.95
C LEU A 3 28.59 26.01 -15.81
N LYS A 4 29.59 26.15 -14.92
CA LYS A 4 29.82 25.21 -13.80
C LYS A 4 28.67 25.25 -12.78
N LYS A 5 28.14 26.45 -12.52
CA LYS A 5 27.00 26.65 -11.61
C LYS A 5 25.71 26.06 -12.19
N SER A 6 25.47 26.28 -13.49
CA SER A 6 24.33 25.68 -14.20
C SER A 6 24.38 24.14 -14.16
N ALA A 7 25.54 23.54 -14.44
CA ALA A 7 25.71 22.08 -14.40
C ALA A 7 25.41 21.47 -13.02
N ILE A 8 25.84 22.11 -11.94
CA ILE A 8 25.56 21.66 -10.57
C ILE A 8 24.07 21.71 -10.26
N ILE A 9 23.38 22.79 -10.68
CA ILE A 9 21.94 22.93 -10.49
C ILE A 9 21.19 21.83 -11.23
N PHE A 10 21.52 21.58 -12.50
CA PHE A 10 20.90 20.50 -13.26
C PHE A 10 21.12 19.12 -12.62
N PHE A 11 22.32 18.86 -12.10
CA PHE A 11 22.64 17.62 -11.41
C PHE A 11 21.80 17.44 -10.13
N LEU A 12 21.68 18.48 -9.31
CA LEU A 12 20.87 18.48 -8.09
C LEU A 12 19.37 18.30 -8.39
N VAL A 13 18.84 19.00 -9.40
CA VAL A 13 17.44 18.87 -9.82
C VAL A 13 17.14 17.46 -10.31
N SER A 14 18.08 16.83 -11.02
CA SER A 14 17.93 15.46 -11.50
C SER A 14 17.88 14.45 -10.34
N ILE A 15 18.78 14.60 -9.35
CA ILE A 15 18.77 13.74 -8.14
C ILE A 15 17.49 13.92 -7.34
N LEU A 16 17.01 15.16 -7.17
CA LEU A 16 15.75 15.43 -6.49
C LEU A 16 14.57 14.81 -7.24
N ALA A 17 14.49 14.98 -8.56
CA ALA A 17 13.41 14.41 -9.37
C ALA A 17 13.37 12.88 -9.30
N ILE A 18 14.54 12.23 -9.33
CA ILE A 18 14.66 10.77 -9.16
C ILE A 18 14.23 10.37 -7.74
N SER A 19 14.65 11.10 -6.71
CA SER A 19 14.25 10.84 -5.32
C SER A 19 12.74 11.02 -5.11
N PHE A 20 12.15 12.10 -5.62
CA PHE A 20 10.70 12.35 -5.57
C PHE A 20 9.90 11.30 -6.36
N SER A 21 10.42 10.82 -7.50
CA SER A 21 9.80 9.73 -8.25
C SER A 21 9.91 8.38 -7.51
N ASN A 22 10.98 8.17 -6.75
CA ASN A 22 11.21 6.94 -5.99
C ASN A 22 10.52 6.94 -4.62
N HIS A 23 10.09 8.09 -4.09
CA HIS A 23 9.39 8.19 -2.81
C HIS A 23 7.94 7.66 -2.84
N ASN A 24 7.38 7.39 -4.02
CA ASN A 24 6.04 6.80 -4.17
C ASN A 24 6.02 5.31 -4.53
N VAL A 25 7.16 4.60 -4.45
CA VAL A 25 7.13 3.14 -4.30
C VAL A 25 6.99 2.81 -2.81
N LEU A 26 5.87 3.26 -2.22
CA LEU A 26 5.43 2.74 -0.94
C LEU A 26 4.73 1.40 -1.20
N ALA A 27 5.57 0.38 -1.29
CA ALA A 27 5.33 -1.00 -0.92
C ALA A 27 4.01 -1.62 -1.40
N ALA A 28 4.06 -2.19 -2.62
CA ALA A 28 3.36 -3.43 -2.90
C ALA A 28 3.96 -4.55 -2.03
N SER A 29 3.60 -4.62 -0.75
CA SER A 29 3.95 -5.76 0.11
C SER A 29 2.75 -6.25 0.91
N GLY A 30 2.11 -7.26 0.32
CA GLY A 30 1.53 -8.40 1.03
C GLY A 30 0.16 -8.23 1.67
N LYS A 31 -0.34 -7.02 1.97
CA LYS A 31 -1.65 -6.86 2.65
C LYS A 31 -2.55 -5.81 2.01
N LYS A 32 -3.66 -6.24 1.42
CA LYS A 32 -4.71 -5.37 0.86
C LYS A 32 -5.94 -5.41 1.74
N CYS A 33 -6.38 -4.28 2.28
CA CYS A 33 -7.61 -4.21 3.07
C CYS A 33 -8.80 -3.78 2.19
N ILE A 34 -9.83 -4.62 2.12
CA ILE A 34 -10.91 -4.50 1.11
C ILE A 34 -12.28 -4.12 1.70
N ALA A 35 -12.55 -4.44 2.96
CA ALA A 35 -13.86 -4.22 3.57
C ALA A 35 -13.77 -3.94 5.08
N GLN A 36 -14.84 -3.39 5.63
CA GLN A 36 -15.02 -3.23 7.08
C GLN A 36 -15.65 -4.50 7.62
N CYS A 37 -15.10 -5.04 8.70
CA CYS A 37 -15.71 -6.17 9.39
C CYS A 37 -16.79 -5.66 10.34
N VAL A 38 -17.98 -6.23 10.21
CA VAL A 38 -19.19 -5.86 10.95
C VAL A 38 -19.71 -7.12 11.64
N PRO A 39 -19.74 -7.17 12.98
CA PRO A 39 -20.20 -8.34 13.71
C PRO A 39 -21.61 -8.77 13.26
N GLY A 40 -21.78 -10.06 12.99
CA GLY A 40 -23.03 -10.66 12.51
C GLY A 40 -23.43 -10.30 11.06
N VAL A 41 -22.61 -9.56 10.31
CA VAL A 41 -22.90 -9.15 8.92
C VAL A 41 -21.76 -9.48 7.97
N TYR A 42 -20.52 -9.17 8.35
CA TYR A 42 -19.33 -9.40 7.54
C TYR A 42 -18.17 -9.68 8.48
N GLU A 43 -17.84 -10.95 8.65
CA GLU A 43 -16.88 -11.42 9.64
C GLU A 43 -15.72 -12.14 8.95
N TYR A 44 -15.11 -13.08 9.64
CA TYR A 44 -13.93 -13.80 9.17
C TYR A 44 -14.22 -14.63 7.91
N PHE A 45 -15.37 -15.28 7.83
CA PHE A 45 -15.70 -16.18 6.72
C PHE A 45 -15.87 -15.43 5.41
N GLU A 46 -16.66 -14.35 5.42
CA GLU A 46 -16.88 -13.48 4.27
C GLU A 46 -15.55 -12.83 3.84
N CYS A 47 -14.76 -12.39 4.81
CA CYS A 47 -13.44 -11.82 4.54
C CYS A 47 -12.52 -12.79 3.79
N ILE A 48 -12.43 -14.05 4.22
CA ILE A 48 -11.62 -15.05 3.53
C ILE A 48 -12.16 -15.34 2.14
N HIS A 49 -13.49 -15.55 2.03
CA HIS A 49 -14.13 -15.87 0.76
C HIS A 49 -13.83 -14.81 -0.30
N ASP A 50 -13.95 -13.53 0.06
CA ASP A 50 -13.71 -12.42 -0.85
C ASP A 50 -12.22 -12.28 -1.19
N CYS A 51 -11.33 -12.46 -0.20
CA CYS A 51 -9.90 -12.47 -0.46
C CYS A 51 -9.47 -13.59 -1.41
N ILE A 52 -10.00 -14.81 -1.26
CA ILE A 52 -9.74 -15.92 -2.17
C ILE A 52 -10.28 -15.63 -3.58
N THR A 53 -11.49 -15.05 -3.65
CA THR A 53 -12.11 -14.64 -4.92
C THR A 53 -11.24 -13.60 -5.64
N GLU A 54 -10.61 -12.70 -4.89
CA GLU A 54 -9.64 -11.71 -5.40
C GLU A 54 -8.22 -12.27 -5.62
N ARG A 55 -8.00 -13.59 -5.54
CA ARG A 55 -6.70 -14.27 -5.75
C ARG A 55 -5.65 -14.03 -4.66
N TYR A 56 -6.07 -13.81 -3.42
CA TYR A 56 -5.21 -13.85 -2.23
C TYR A 56 -5.27 -15.22 -1.54
N ASP A 57 -4.27 -15.51 -0.70
CA ASP A 57 -4.15 -16.81 -0.01
C ASP A 57 -4.90 -16.87 1.33
N ASP A 58 -5.06 -15.73 2.00
CA ASP A 58 -5.73 -15.60 3.29
C ASP A 58 -6.45 -14.25 3.41
N GLY A 59 -7.40 -14.17 4.32
CA GLY A 59 -8.13 -12.95 4.68
C GLY A 59 -8.36 -12.90 6.18
N ARG A 60 -8.11 -11.75 6.83
CA ARG A 60 -8.39 -11.60 8.26
C ARG A 60 -8.99 -10.26 8.62
N CYS A 61 -9.94 -10.29 9.55
CA CYS A 61 -10.44 -9.11 10.22
C CYS A 61 -9.43 -8.65 11.27
N TYR A 62 -8.72 -7.57 10.97
CA TYR A 62 -7.80 -6.93 11.92
C TYR A 62 -8.57 -5.91 12.76
N PRO A 63 -8.47 -5.97 14.10
CA PRO A 63 -9.10 -4.98 14.98
C PRO A 63 -8.50 -3.59 14.70
N GLY A 64 -9.38 -2.60 14.58
CA GLY A 64 -9.03 -1.20 14.39
C GLY A 64 -9.74 -0.31 15.42
N PRO A 65 -9.39 1.00 15.50
CA PRO A 65 -9.86 1.90 16.54
C PRO A 65 -11.39 2.02 16.64
N ASN A 66 -12.11 1.83 15.52
CA ASN A 66 -13.58 1.97 15.48
C ASN A 66 -14.29 0.67 15.03
N THR A 67 -13.65 -0.13 14.18
CA THR A 67 -14.19 -1.40 13.63
C THR A 67 -13.04 -2.22 13.07
N GLY A 68 -13.21 -3.55 13.01
CA GLY A 68 -12.25 -4.39 12.29
C GLY A 68 -12.21 -4.08 10.79
N LYS A 69 -11.08 -4.29 10.13
CA LYS A 69 -10.97 -4.27 8.66
C LYS A 69 -10.54 -5.63 8.14
N CYS A 70 -11.20 -6.09 7.10
CA CYS A 70 -10.80 -7.28 6.37
C CYS A 70 -9.57 -6.95 5.52
N CYS A 71 -8.47 -7.66 5.74
CA CYS A 71 -7.25 -7.54 4.95
C CYS A 71 -6.80 -8.88 4.41
N CYS A 72 -6.64 -8.92 3.09
CA CYS A 72 -6.17 -10.05 2.31
C CYS A 72 -4.65 -10.12 2.32
N THR A 73 -4.10 -11.32 2.42
CA THR A 73 -2.67 -11.57 2.40
C THR A 73 -2.32 -12.57 1.30
N SER A 74 -1.30 -12.25 0.49
CA SER A 74 -0.65 -13.21 -0.42
C SER A 74 0.70 -13.62 0.17
N LYS A 75 1.04 -14.89 0.10
CA LYS A 75 2.34 -15.44 0.51
C LYS A 75 3.47 -15.02 -0.43
#